data_AF-A0A2N2ISN7-F1
#
_entry.id   AF-A0A2N2ISN7-F1
#
_cell.length_a   1.000
_cell.length_b   1.000
_cell.length_c   1.000
_cell.angle_alpha   90.00
_cell.angle_beta   90.00
_cell.angle_gamma   90.00
#
_symmetry.space_group_name_H-M   'P 1'
#
loop_
_entity.id
_entity.type
_entity.pdbx_description
1 polymer ?
#
loop_
_entity_poly.entity_id
_entity_poly.type
_entity_poly.pdbx_seq_one_letter_code
_entity_poly.pdbx_strand_id
1 'polypeptide(L)'
;MAPDRQEDLVLKISLFDYDLPSEQIAQAPVSPRDASRLLCLGRDDRVTHHVFSDLADLLPDNALLVLNDTQVLRARLFGRKASGGRVELLLTEPGPEGWKALWKASHRPRPGEEILPETPGAEPIRVLGDAGERELLVALPGDGLAYLEHHGHLPLPPYIRRPDGPEDARRYQTVYAETPGAVAAPTAGLHFTQDLLARLQARGVKTTTLTLHVGIGTFAPVKVEDTDDHPMHAERFCIPEACAQAIAGHPADAPIVAVGTTVVRALESAALESATLDLAGREGQADQSGGAMDLAGREGQADQSGGAMDLAGREGQADLTGRQARQVRQGWQSTNLLIQPGFRFSIVDSLITNFHLPRSTLLLLVSALRSRESILAAYREAVSLKYRFFSYGDAMYLP
;
A
#
# COMPACT_ATOMS: atom_id res chain seq x y z
N MET A 1 23.36 -3.58 41.74
CA MET A 1 23.12 -4.12 40.39
C MET A 1 21.93 -3.37 39.83
N ALA A 2 22.18 -2.47 38.88
CA ALA A 2 21.13 -1.77 38.17
C ALA A 2 20.40 -2.78 37.26
N PRO A 3 19.08 -2.65 37.08
CA PRO A 3 18.35 -3.51 36.15
C PRO A 3 18.84 -3.21 34.73
N ASP A 4 19.07 -4.29 33.97
CA ASP A 4 19.31 -4.27 32.53
C ASP A 4 18.30 -3.34 31.87
N ARG A 5 18.78 -2.24 31.29
CA ARG A 5 17.99 -1.53 30.29
C ARG A 5 17.90 -2.47 29.10
N GLN A 6 16.70 -2.94 28.86
CA GLN A 6 16.28 -3.59 27.62
C GLN A 6 16.92 -2.82 26.46
N GLU A 7 17.93 -3.43 25.82
CA GLU A 7 18.51 -2.88 24.61
C GLU A 7 17.37 -2.72 23.61
N ASP A 8 17.12 -1.49 23.15
CA ASP A 8 16.28 -1.23 21.99
C ASP A 8 16.89 -2.01 20.83
N LEU A 9 16.36 -3.21 20.57
CA LEU A 9 16.82 -4.10 19.52
C LEU A 9 16.44 -3.47 18.18
N VAL A 10 17.32 -2.63 17.65
CA VAL A 10 17.21 -2.07 16.30
C VAL A 10 17.06 -3.22 15.31
N LEU A 11 15.93 -3.24 14.61
CA LEU A 11 15.62 -4.31 13.66
C LEU A 11 16.40 -4.10 12.36
N LYS A 12 17.16 -5.13 11.95
CA LYS A 12 17.98 -5.07 10.74
C LYS A 12 17.29 -5.70 9.54
N ILE A 13 17.28 -5.00 8.41
CA ILE A 13 16.66 -5.49 7.16
C ILE A 13 17.35 -6.76 6.61
N SER A 14 18.64 -6.94 6.92
CA SER A 14 19.44 -8.10 6.52
C SER A 14 18.98 -9.40 7.16
N LEU A 15 18.19 -9.33 8.24
CA LEU A 15 17.57 -10.50 8.87
C LEU A 15 16.39 -11.05 8.05
N PHE A 16 15.93 -10.31 7.05
CA PHE A 16 14.81 -10.65 6.17
C PHE A 16 15.33 -11.00 4.78
N ASP A 17 16.38 -11.82 4.71
CA ASP A 17 17.05 -12.21 3.48
C ASP A 17 16.78 -13.67 3.12
N TYR A 18 16.71 -13.96 1.83
CA TYR A 18 16.60 -15.30 1.30
C TYR A 18 17.03 -15.33 -0.18
N ASP A 19 17.49 -16.49 -0.65
CA ASP A 19 17.92 -16.65 -2.04
C ASP A 19 16.70 -16.73 -2.97
N LEU A 20 16.51 -15.69 -3.79
CA LEU A 20 15.48 -15.65 -4.83
C LEU A 20 16.12 -15.75 -6.22
N PRO A 21 15.97 -16.89 -6.93
CA PRO A 21 16.45 -17.02 -8.30
C PRO A 21 15.71 -16.06 -9.24
N SER A 22 16.46 -15.32 -10.06
CA SER A 22 15.90 -14.26 -10.92
C SER A 22 14.86 -14.76 -11.93
N GLU A 23 14.97 -16.03 -12.34
CA GLU A 23 14.02 -16.71 -13.23
C GLU A 23 12.65 -16.97 -12.60
N GLN A 24 12.54 -16.89 -11.26
CA GLN A 24 11.26 -17.01 -10.56
C GLN A 24 10.52 -15.67 -10.45
N ILE A 25 11.12 -14.56 -10.88
CA ILE A 25 10.44 -13.25 -10.94
C ILE A 25 9.55 -13.19 -12.19
N ALA A 26 8.23 -13.23 -11.97
CA ALA A 26 7.26 -13.31 -13.06
C ALA A 26 7.31 -12.10 -14.00
N GLN A 27 7.48 -12.37 -15.29
CA GLN A 27 7.45 -11.35 -16.36
C GLN A 27 6.05 -11.18 -16.99
N ALA A 28 5.16 -12.14 -16.77
CA ALA A 28 3.78 -12.13 -17.24
C ALA A 28 2.88 -12.92 -16.27
N PRO A 29 1.59 -12.56 -16.16
CA PRO A 29 0.65 -13.28 -15.30
C PRO A 29 0.21 -14.61 -15.94
N VAL A 30 -0.20 -15.58 -15.11
CA VAL A 30 -0.82 -16.84 -15.58
C VAL A 30 -2.26 -16.61 -16.04
N SER A 31 -2.74 -17.40 -17.00
CA SER A 31 -4.13 -17.34 -17.48
C SER A 31 -4.87 -18.67 -17.24
N PRO A 32 -6.10 -18.67 -16.68
CA PRO A 32 -6.81 -17.51 -16.10
C PRO A 32 -6.10 -16.97 -14.84
N ARG A 33 -6.49 -15.79 -14.35
CA ARG A 33 -5.80 -15.10 -13.22
C ARG A 33 -5.75 -15.94 -11.95
N ASP A 34 -6.86 -16.61 -11.67
CA ASP A 34 -7.09 -17.45 -10.51
C ASP A 34 -6.47 -18.85 -10.64
N ALA A 35 -5.80 -19.15 -11.75
CA ALA A 35 -4.94 -20.32 -11.89
C ALA A 35 -3.51 -20.09 -11.35
N SER A 36 -3.22 -18.90 -10.81
CA SER A 36 -1.99 -18.69 -10.04
C SER A 36 -1.96 -19.63 -8.84
N ARG A 37 -0.76 -20.00 -8.38
CA ARG A 37 -0.65 -20.85 -7.19
C ARG A 37 -0.95 -20.03 -5.94
N LEU A 38 -1.43 -20.69 -4.91
CA LEU A 38 -1.68 -20.10 -3.61
C LEU A 38 -0.93 -20.90 -2.54
N LEU A 39 -0.07 -20.25 -1.78
CA LEU A 39 0.53 -20.81 -0.58
C LEU A 39 -0.27 -20.32 0.64
N CYS A 40 -0.79 -21.22 1.45
CA CYS A 40 -1.46 -20.88 2.70
C CYS A 40 -0.55 -21.23 3.88
N LEU A 41 -0.25 -20.22 4.72
CA LEU A 41 0.52 -20.39 5.96
C LEU A 41 -0.40 -20.29 7.16
N GLY A 42 -0.76 -21.45 7.73
CA GLY A 42 -1.63 -21.57 8.88
C GLY A 42 -1.12 -20.83 10.12
N ARG A 43 -2.00 -20.65 11.12
CA ARG A 43 -1.62 -20.10 12.43
C ARG A 43 -0.76 -21.06 13.26
N ASP A 44 -0.74 -22.33 12.87
CA ASP A 44 0.08 -23.42 13.42
C ASP A 44 1.39 -23.62 12.64
N ASP A 45 1.77 -22.64 11.82
CA ASP A 45 2.96 -22.64 10.94
C ASP A 45 2.95 -23.74 9.86
N ARG A 46 1.83 -24.42 9.64
CA ARG A 46 1.70 -25.40 8.55
C ARG A 46 1.55 -24.69 7.21
N VAL A 47 2.38 -25.10 6.26
CA VAL A 47 2.30 -24.68 4.86
C VAL A 47 1.42 -25.66 4.08
N THR A 48 0.47 -25.14 3.32
CA THR A 48 -0.33 -25.91 2.36
C THR A 48 -0.36 -25.22 1.00
N HIS A 49 -0.51 -26.00 -0.06
CA HIS A 49 -0.42 -25.53 -1.44
C HIS A 49 -1.73 -25.77 -2.18
N HIS A 50 -2.22 -24.71 -2.82
CA HIS A 50 -3.50 -24.66 -3.50
C HIS A 50 -3.35 -23.91 -4.83
N VAL A 51 -4.44 -23.80 -5.58
CA VAL A 51 -4.59 -22.78 -6.63
C VAL A 51 -5.42 -21.61 -6.11
N PHE A 52 -5.28 -20.42 -6.68
CA PHE A 52 -5.96 -19.23 -6.18
C PHE A 52 -7.49 -19.35 -6.29
N SER A 53 -8.00 -20.10 -7.26
CA SER A 53 -9.42 -20.46 -7.34
C SER A 53 -9.91 -21.24 -6.11
N ASP A 54 -9.05 -21.89 -5.33
CA ASP A 54 -9.47 -22.60 -4.12
C ASP A 54 -9.71 -21.63 -2.94
N LEU A 55 -9.40 -20.34 -3.09
CA LEU A 55 -9.55 -19.34 -2.03
C LEU A 55 -10.98 -19.28 -1.48
N ALA A 56 -11.99 -19.53 -2.32
CA ALA A 56 -13.38 -19.59 -1.87
C ALA A 56 -13.61 -20.68 -0.81
N ASP A 57 -12.83 -21.77 -0.84
CA ASP A 57 -12.92 -22.88 0.09
C ASP A 57 -12.06 -22.72 1.34
N LEU A 58 -11.11 -21.80 1.30
CA LEU A 58 -10.17 -21.54 2.39
C LEU A 58 -10.62 -20.39 3.31
N LEU A 59 -11.41 -19.45 2.79
CA LEU A 59 -11.89 -18.31 3.57
C LEU A 59 -13.06 -18.71 4.48
N PRO A 60 -13.11 -18.18 5.72
CA PRO A 60 -14.28 -18.32 6.58
C PRO A 60 -15.51 -17.68 5.93
N ASP A 61 -16.66 -18.37 6.00
CA ASP A 61 -17.91 -17.92 5.34
C ASP A 61 -18.40 -16.55 5.83
N ASN A 62 -18.04 -16.16 7.05
CA ASN A 62 -18.39 -14.87 7.65
C ASN A 62 -17.28 -13.80 7.50
N ALA A 63 -16.26 -14.03 6.66
CA ALA A 63 -15.18 -13.07 6.47
C ALA A 63 -15.65 -11.77 5.78
N LEU A 64 -14.98 -10.66 6.10
CA LEU A 64 -15.07 -9.40 5.36
C LEU A 64 -13.75 -9.17 4.60
N LEU A 65 -13.81 -9.18 3.27
CA LEU A 65 -12.67 -8.84 2.41
C LEU A 65 -12.63 -7.34 2.18
N VAL A 66 -11.46 -6.74 2.45
CA VAL A 66 -11.21 -5.33 2.13
C VAL A 66 -10.30 -5.24 0.92
N LEU A 67 -10.77 -4.58 -0.12
CA LEU A 67 -10.14 -4.50 -1.44
C LEU A 67 -9.66 -3.06 -1.71
N ASN A 68 -8.56 -2.92 -2.47
CA ASN A 68 -8.15 -1.62 -3.02
C ASN A 68 -8.74 -1.44 -4.43
N ASP A 69 -9.72 -0.56 -4.59
CA ASP A 69 -10.43 -0.29 -5.85
C ASP A 69 -9.72 0.67 -6.80
N THR A 70 -8.46 1.02 -6.51
CA THR A 70 -7.73 1.96 -7.35
C THR A 70 -7.54 1.42 -8.78
N GLN A 71 -7.75 2.31 -9.75
CA GLN A 71 -7.48 2.08 -11.15
C GLN A 71 -6.11 2.67 -11.53
N VAL A 72 -5.32 1.86 -12.23
CA VAL A 72 -3.96 2.20 -12.66
C VAL A 72 -4.05 3.12 -13.85
N LEU A 73 -3.41 4.27 -13.73
CA LEU A 73 -3.27 5.23 -14.80
C LEU A 73 -2.21 4.78 -15.80
N ARG A 74 -2.44 5.12 -17.07
CA ARG A 74 -1.43 5.08 -18.14
C ARG A 74 -0.43 6.24 -17.97
N ALA A 75 0.20 6.29 -16.79
CA ALA A 75 0.93 7.44 -16.30
C ALA A 75 2.35 7.59 -16.89
N ARG A 76 2.78 6.71 -17.80
CA ARG A 76 4.10 6.83 -18.44
C ARG A 76 3.97 7.42 -19.85
N LEU A 77 4.68 8.50 -20.11
CA LEU A 77 4.74 9.17 -21.42
C LEU A 77 6.16 9.15 -21.95
N PHE A 78 6.29 8.87 -23.25
CA PHE A 78 7.56 8.94 -23.97
C PHE A 78 7.51 10.10 -24.96
N GLY A 79 8.58 10.88 -24.99
CA GLY A 79 8.68 12.03 -25.87
C GLY A 79 10.11 12.47 -26.13
N ARG A 80 10.24 13.60 -26.82
CA ARG A 80 11.51 14.21 -27.21
C ARG A 80 11.47 15.71 -26.99
N LYS A 81 12.60 16.26 -26.57
CA LYS A 81 12.83 17.71 -26.60
C LYS A 81 12.96 18.19 -28.04
N ALA A 82 12.79 19.49 -28.26
CA ALA A 82 13.08 20.13 -29.55
C ALA A 82 14.52 19.85 -30.06
N SER A 83 15.47 19.63 -29.13
CA SER A 83 16.85 19.23 -29.46
C SER A 83 17.00 17.77 -29.93
N GLY A 84 15.92 16.98 -29.95
CA GLY A 84 15.90 15.57 -30.35
C GLY A 84 16.19 14.57 -29.21
N GLY A 85 16.61 15.06 -28.03
CA GLY A 85 16.88 14.22 -26.86
C GLY A 85 15.62 13.57 -26.29
N ARG A 86 15.67 12.25 -26.07
CA ARG A 86 14.55 11.47 -25.49
C ARG A 86 14.29 11.87 -24.04
N VAL A 87 13.01 11.90 -23.68
CA VAL A 87 12.49 12.14 -22.33
C VAL A 87 11.42 11.10 -22.04
N GLU A 88 11.54 10.46 -20.90
CA GLU A 88 10.49 9.66 -20.28
C GLU A 88 9.92 10.48 -19.11
N LEU A 89 8.60 10.57 -19.04
CA LEU A 89 7.86 11.16 -17.92
C LEU A 89 7.02 10.07 -17.26
N LEU A 90 7.05 10.03 -15.94
CA LEU A 90 6.15 9.21 -15.14
C LEU A 90 5.34 10.15 -14.24
N LEU A 91 4.07 10.31 -14.56
CA LEU A 91 3.14 11.15 -13.83
C LEU A 91 2.83 10.49 -12.48
N THR A 92 2.95 11.25 -11.39
CA THR A 92 2.81 10.73 -10.02
C THR A 92 1.58 11.27 -9.31
N GLU A 93 1.33 12.57 -9.40
CA GLU A 93 0.23 13.22 -8.70
C GLU A 93 -0.40 14.32 -9.56
N PRO A 94 -1.73 14.30 -9.78
CA PRO A 94 -2.44 15.41 -10.39
C PRO A 94 -2.58 16.59 -9.40
N GLY A 95 -2.48 17.81 -9.89
CA GLY A 95 -2.65 19.04 -9.10
C GLY A 95 -3.32 20.16 -9.89
N PRO A 96 -3.76 21.24 -9.21
CA PRO A 96 -4.47 22.35 -9.85
C PRO A 96 -3.61 23.12 -10.86
N GLU A 97 -2.29 23.15 -10.64
CA GLU A 97 -1.34 23.85 -11.52
C GLU A 97 -0.76 22.93 -12.61
N GLY A 98 -1.06 21.63 -12.57
CA GLY A 98 -0.47 20.63 -13.45
C GLY A 98 -0.14 19.35 -12.70
N TRP A 99 0.52 18.44 -13.40
CA TRP A 99 0.90 17.13 -12.87
C TRP A 99 2.33 17.14 -12.37
N LYS A 100 2.57 16.53 -11.21
CA LYS A 100 3.94 16.14 -10.82
C LYS A 100 4.37 14.94 -11.65
N ALA A 101 5.61 14.98 -12.12
CA ALA A 101 6.18 13.94 -12.96
C ALA A 101 7.64 13.67 -12.62
N LEU A 102 7.98 12.40 -12.40
CA LEU A 102 9.37 11.95 -12.44
C LEU A 102 9.84 11.97 -13.89
N TRP A 103 11.08 12.36 -14.12
CA TRP A 103 11.65 12.45 -15.46
C TRP A 103 12.93 11.63 -15.59
N LYS A 104 13.17 11.14 -16.81
CA LYS A 104 14.42 10.47 -17.19
C LYS A 104 14.86 10.93 -18.57
N ALA A 105 16.01 11.59 -18.60
CA ALA A 105 16.65 12.11 -19.82
C ALA A 105 18.16 12.34 -19.56
N SER A 106 18.96 12.49 -20.62
CA SER A 106 20.39 12.84 -20.47
C SER A 106 20.60 14.20 -19.83
N HIS A 107 19.68 15.14 -20.07
CA HIS A 107 19.69 16.47 -19.47
C HIS A 107 18.27 16.85 -19.07
N ARG A 108 18.14 17.44 -17.88
CA ARG A 108 16.89 17.92 -17.30
C ARG A 108 16.11 18.80 -18.30
N PRO A 109 14.83 18.51 -18.58
CA PRO A 109 13.93 19.44 -19.28
C PRO A 109 13.78 20.75 -18.50
N ARG A 110 13.84 21.89 -19.19
CA ARG A 110 13.77 23.21 -18.53
C ARG A 110 12.34 23.75 -18.48
N PRO A 111 11.98 24.55 -17.47
CA PRO A 111 10.71 25.27 -17.47
C PRO A 111 10.49 26.06 -18.77
N GLY A 112 9.29 25.95 -19.32
CA GLY A 112 8.92 26.52 -20.61
C GLY A 112 9.24 25.64 -21.83
N GLU A 113 10.02 24.57 -21.69
CA GLU A 113 10.24 23.62 -22.79
C GLU A 113 8.99 22.78 -23.07
N GLU A 114 8.83 22.41 -24.33
CA GLU A 114 7.84 21.44 -24.78
C GLU A 114 8.49 20.08 -25.04
N ILE A 115 7.80 19.03 -24.60
CA ILE A 115 8.14 17.64 -24.85
C ILE A 115 7.17 17.12 -25.90
N LEU A 116 7.70 16.83 -27.08
CA LEU A 116 6.98 16.28 -28.22
C LEU A 116 6.74 14.78 -27.97
N PRO A 117 5.49 14.30 -27.83
CA PRO A 117 5.23 12.89 -27.58
C PRO A 117 5.67 12.02 -28.76
N GLU A 118 6.09 10.78 -28.49
CA GLU A 118 6.38 9.80 -29.55
C GLU A 118 5.09 9.20 -30.15
N THR A 119 3.95 9.39 -29.48
CA THR A 119 2.63 8.94 -29.94
C THR A 119 2.13 9.82 -31.09
N PRO A 120 1.82 9.26 -32.28
CA PRO A 120 1.33 10.05 -33.41
C PRO A 120 0.05 10.82 -33.09
N GLY A 121 0.01 12.11 -33.43
CA GLY A 121 -1.15 12.98 -33.23
C GLY A 121 -1.33 13.52 -31.81
N ALA A 122 -0.46 13.17 -30.87
CA ALA A 122 -0.50 13.71 -29.51
C ALA A 122 0.09 15.14 -29.47
N GLU A 123 -0.58 16.04 -28.75
CA GLU A 123 -0.14 17.42 -28.57
C GLU A 123 1.06 17.55 -27.61
N PRO A 124 1.91 18.58 -27.74
CA PRO A 124 3.09 18.75 -26.88
C PRO A 124 2.77 18.91 -25.39
N ILE A 125 3.58 18.28 -24.53
CA ILE A 125 3.50 18.41 -23.07
C ILE A 125 4.39 19.58 -22.64
N ARG A 126 3.88 20.51 -21.84
CA ARG A 126 4.63 21.69 -21.41
C ARG A 126 5.24 21.49 -20.04
N VAL A 127 6.55 21.75 -19.90
CA VAL A 127 7.22 21.80 -18.60
C VAL A 127 6.92 23.15 -17.95
N LEU A 128 6.27 23.15 -16.80
CA LEU A 128 5.86 24.35 -16.09
C LEU A 128 6.92 24.83 -15.10
N GLY A 129 7.60 23.89 -14.45
CA GLY A 129 8.51 24.21 -13.37
C GLY A 129 9.11 22.97 -12.73
N ASP A 130 9.77 23.20 -11.60
CA ASP A 130 10.36 22.16 -10.78
C ASP A 130 9.42 21.81 -9.63
N ALA A 131 9.22 20.50 -9.40
CA ALA A 131 8.44 19.98 -8.27
C ALA A 131 9.33 19.26 -7.23
N GLY A 132 10.60 19.05 -7.55
CA GLY A 132 11.59 18.43 -6.68
C GLY A 132 12.94 18.22 -7.39
N GLU A 133 13.87 17.52 -6.73
CA GLU A 133 15.19 17.22 -7.30
C GLU A 133 15.09 16.38 -8.58
N ARG A 134 14.15 15.43 -8.61
CA ARG A 134 13.88 14.52 -9.75
C ARG A 134 12.47 14.63 -10.31
N GLU A 135 11.76 15.68 -9.93
CA GLU A 135 10.36 15.90 -10.29
C GLU A 135 10.18 17.24 -11.00
N LEU A 136 9.34 17.22 -12.04
CA LEU A 136 8.89 18.39 -12.77
C LEU A 136 7.40 18.59 -12.52
N LEU A 137 6.97 19.84 -12.62
CA LEU A 137 5.57 20.17 -12.83
C LEU A 137 5.33 20.27 -14.35
N VAL A 138 4.36 19.53 -14.86
CA VAL A 138 4.03 19.50 -16.30
C VAL A 138 2.55 19.75 -16.55
N ALA A 139 2.23 20.46 -17.62
CA ALA A 139 0.86 20.58 -18.14
C ALA A 139 0.66 19.56 -19.26
N LEU A 140 -0.33 18.70 -19.08
CA LEU A 140 -0.86 17.85 -20.14
C LEU A 140 -1.91 18.64 -20.95
N PRO A 141 -1.97 18.46 -22.28
CA PRO A 141 -3.03 19.05 -23.10
C PRO A 141 -4.43 18.60 -22.67
N GLY A 142 -5.39 19.54 -22.69
CA GLY A 142 -6.80 19.27 -22.42
C GLY A 142 -7.05 18.67 -21.02
N ASP A 143 -7.93 17.66 -20.98
CA ASP A 143 -8.11 16.84 -19.78
C ASP A 143 -6.92 15.87 -19.65
N GLY A 144 -6.09 16.10 -18.64
CA GLY A 144 -4.89 15.30 -18.41
C GLY A 144 -5.16 13.81 -18.20
N LEU A 145 -6.29 13.43 -17.59
CA LEU A 145 -6.64 12.00 -17.44
C LEU A 145 -6.98 11.38 -18.79
N ALA A 146 -7.79 12.06 -19.59
CA ALA A 146 -8.13 11.62 -20.94
C ALA A 146 -6.88 11.56 -21.84
N TYR A 147 -5.97 12.52 -21.70
CA TYR A 147 -4.69 12.54 -22.41
C TYR A 147 -3.83 11.31 -22.06
N LEU A 148 -3.70 10.98 -20.78
CA LEU A 148 -2.98 9.78 -20.33
C LEU A 148 -3.64 8.51 -20.85
N GLU A 149 -4.97 8.44 -20.85
CA GLU A 149 -5.69 7.27 -21.34
C GLU A 149 -5.38 6.97 -22.82
N HIS A 150 -5.32 8.01 -23.65
CA HIS A 150 -5.11 7.88 -25.10
C HIS A 150 -3.64 7.73 -25.50
N HIS A 151 -2.74 8.44 -24.82
CA HIS A 151 -1.35 8.59 -25.26
C HIS A 151 -0.33 7.95 -24.32
N GLY A 152 -0.77 7.52 -23.14
CA GLY A 152 0.06 6.96 -22.10
C GLY A 152 0.25 5.45 -22.17
N HIS A 153 1.33 5.04 -21.54
CA HIS A 153 1.74 3.67 -21.33
C HIS A 153 1.51 3.26 -19.88
N LEU A 154 1.27 1.97 -19.67
CA LEU A 154 1.23 1.44 -18.31
C LEU A 154 2.63 1.53 -17.67
N PRO A 155 2.74 2.11 -16.48
CA PRO A 155 4.00 2.18 -15.73
C PRO A 155 4.34 0.83 -15.10
N LEU A 156 4.69 -0.16 -15.94
CA LEU A 156 5.09 -1.46 -15.44
C LEU A 156 6.31 -1.34 -14.50
N PRO A 157 6.32 -2.10 -13.39
CA PRO A 157 7.43 -2.14 -12.46
C PRO A 157 8.78 -2.46 -13.13
N PRO A 158 9.90 -1.95 -12.59
CA PRO A 158 11.20 -2.02 -13.25
C PRO A 158 11.76 -3.43 -13.43
N TYR A 159 11.28 -4.41 -12.67
CA TYR A 159 11.67 -5.82 -12.81
C TYR A 159 10.93 -6.55 -13.94
N ILE A 160 9.88 -5.96 -14.52
CA ILE A 160 9.25 -6.45 -15.76
C ILE A 160 10.02 -5.84 -16.94
N ARG A 161 10.86 -6.66 -17.57
CA ARG A 161 11.87 -6.21 -18.56
C ARG A 161 11.33 -6.29 -19.99
N ARG A 162 10.16 -5.68 -20.22
CA ARG A 162 9.51 -5.60 -21.54
C ARG A 162 8.60 -4.37 -21.58
N PRO A 163 8.26 -3.84 -22.77
CA PRO A 163 7.22 -2.83 -22.89
C PRO A 163 5.85 -3.37 -22.46
N ASP A 164 4.92 -2.46 -22.17
CA ASP A 164 3.52 -2.82 -21.95
C ASP A 164 2.84 -3.22 -23.27
N GLY A 165 1.92 -4.16 -23.18
CA GLY A 165 1.12 -4.63 -24.31
C GLY A 165 -0.40 -4.44 -24.11
N PRO A 166 -1.21 -4.70 -25.15
CA PRO A 166 -2.67 -4.65 -25.04
C PRO A 166 -3.25 -5.54 -23.94
N GLU A 167 -2.56 -6.65 -23.66
CA GLU A 167 -2.96 -7.56 -22.58
C GLU A 167 -2.69 -6.96 -21.19
N ASP A 168 -1.58 -6.23 -21.00
CA ASP A 168 -1.29 -5.55 -19.72
C ASP A 168 -2.38 -4.53 -19.36
N ALA A 169 -2.98 -3.84 -20.35
CA ALA A 169 -4.11 -2.93 -20.11
C ALA A 169 -5.29 -3.62 -19.42
N ARG A 170 -5.50 -4.91 -19.69
CA ARG A 170 -6.51 -5.72 -19.00
C ARG A 170 -5.95 -6.39 -17.76
N ARG A 171 -4.64 -6.73 -17.73
CA ARG A 171 -4.03 -7.61 -16.71
C ARG A 171 -3.26 -6.95 -15.61
N TYR A 172 -2.88 -5.71 -15.77
CA TYR A 172 -2.34 -4.86 -14.72
C TYR A 172 -3.45 -4.02 -14.08
N GLN A 173 -4.65 -4.60 -14.00
CA GLN A 173 -5.83 -3.99 -13.41
C GLN A 173 -6.66 -5.06 -12.67
N THR A 174 -7.15 -4.73 -11.48
CA THR A 174 -8.11 -5.57 -10.74
C THR A 174 -9.48 -5.53 -11.41
N VAL A 175 -10.25 -6.62 -11.25
CA VAL A 175 -11.60 -6.73 -11.86
C VAL A 175 -12.66 -5.85 -11.20
N TYR A 176 -12.32 -5.23 -10.07
CA TYR A 176 -13.17 -4.38 -9.22
C TYR A 176 -12.62 -2.94 -9.12
N ALA A 177 -11.83 -2.53 -10.11
CA ALA A 177 -11.26 -1.19 -10.13
C ALA A 177 -12.28 -0.14 -10.55
N GLU A 178 -12.37 0.95 -9.77
CA GLU A 178 -13.36 2.00 -9.97
C GLU A 178 -12.74 3.40 -9.92
N THR A 179 -11.74 3.63 -9.05
CA THR A 179 -11.23 4.98 -8.78
C THR A 179 -9.86 5.24 -9.41
N PRO A 180 -9.77 6.04 -10.50
CA PRO A 180 -8.50 6.35 -11.17
C PRO A 180 -7.54 7.14 -10.28
N GLY A 181 -6.28 6.72 -10.23
CA GLY A 181 -5.23 7.53 -9.60
C GLY A 181 -3.94 6.81 -9.22
N ALA A 182 -3.87 5.48 -9.28
CA ALA A 182 -2.64 4.78 -8.95
C ALA A 182 -1.65 4.74 -10.11
N VAL A 183 -0.36 4.81 -9.78
CA VAL A 183 0.74 4.56 -10.74
C VAL A 183 1.14 3.09 -10.72
N ALA A 184 0.72 2.33 -9.71
CA ALA A 184 1.01 0.91 -9.58
C ALA A 184 -0.24 0.11 -9.27
N ALA A 185 -0.32 -1.12 -9.78
CA ALA A 185 -1.46 -1.98 -9.49
C ALA A 185 -1.43 -2.48 -8.03
N PRO A 186 -2.59 -2.66 -7.37
CA PRO A 186 -2.69 -3.45 -6.15
C PRO A 186 -2.56 -4.94 -6.50
N THR A 187 -1.32 -5.44 -6.50
CA THR A 187 -0.97 -6.69 -7.20
C THR A 187 -1.59 -7.95 -6.61
N ALA A 188 -1.90 -7.96 -5.31
CA ALA A 188 -2.59 -9.07 -4.66
C ALA A 188 -4.03 -9.23 -5.19
N GLY A 189 -4.63 -8.12 -5.64
CA GLY A 189 -5.95 -8.12 -6.26
C GLY A 189 -5.99 -8.68 -7.68
N LEU A 190 -4.84 -8.75 -8.36
CA LEU A 190 -4.77 -9.16 -9.77
C LEU A 190 -5.07 -10.65 -10.00
N HIS A 191 -5.16 -11.43 -8.94
CA HIS A 191 -5.51 -12.85 -9.00
C HIS A 191 -7.02 -13.09 -9.04
N PHE A 192 -7.83 -12.12 -8.61
CA PHE A 192 -9.28 -12.26 -8.57
C PHE A 192 -9.90 -12.24 -9.97
N THR A 193 -10.89 -13.11 -10.15
CA THR A 193 -11.81 -13.12 -11.28
C THR A 193 -13.21 -12.73 -10.80
N GLN A 194 -14.07 -12.28 -11.73
CA GLN A 194 -15.46 -11.98 -11.38
C GLN A 194 -16.18 -13.25 -10.89
N ASP A 195 -15.88 -14.41 -11.49
CA ASP A 195 -16.44 -15.69 -11.08
C ASP A 195 -16.01 -16.05 -9.65
N LEU A 196 -14.74 -15.85 -9.28
CA LEU A 196 -14.27 -16.08 -7.93
C LEU A 196 -14.98 -15.17 -6.91
N LEU A 197 -15.13 -13.89 -7.22
CA LEU A 197 -15.85 -12.93 -6.36
C LEU A 197 -17.33 -13.33 -6.18
N ALA A 198 -17.99 -13.74 -7.25
CA ALA A 198 -19.37 -14.20 -7.19
C ALA A 198 -19.52 -15.47 -6.32
N ARG A 199 -18.58 -16.42 -6.40
CA ARG A 199 -18.56 -17.61 -5.54
C ARG A 199 -18.32 -17.27 -4.07
N LEU A 200 -17.42 -16.32 -3.79
CA LEU A 200 -17.19 -15.83 -2.42
C LEU A 200 -18.47 -15.22 -1.84
N GLN A 201 -19.12 -14.35 -2.59
CA GLN A 201 -20.38 -13.73 -2.18
C GLN A 201 -21.49 -14.77 -1.94
N ALA A 202 -21.60 -15.79 -2.81
CA ALA A 202 -22.56 -16.88 -2.65
C ALA A 202 -22.36 -17.71 -1.37
N ARG A 203 -21.14 -17.73 -0.83
CA ARG A 203 -20.80 -18.37 0.45
C ARG A 203 -21.02 -17.48 1.68
N GLY A 204 -21.42 -16.22 1.49
CA GLY A 204 -21.65 -15.27 2.57
C GLY A 204 -20.45 -14.35 2.87
N VAL A 205 -19.33 -14.53 2.16
CA VAL A 205 -18.17 -13.65 2.30
C VAL A 205 -18.54 -12.26 1.80
N LYS A 206 -18.39 -11.26 2.67
CA LYS A 206 -18.68 -9.87 2.34
C LYS A 206 -17.45 -9.19 1.76
N THR A 207 -17.66 -8.19 0.93
CA THR A 207 -16.59 -7.34 0.37
C THR A 207 -16.87 -5.88 0.66
N THR A 208 -15.83 -5.11 0.93
CA THR A 208 -15.86 -3.64 0.94
C THR A 208 -14.57 -3.10 0.32
N THR A 209 -14.60 -1.85 -0.15
CA THR A 209 -13.46 -1.24 -0.84
C THR A 209 -12.92 -0.03 -0.09
N LEU A 210 -11.62 0.20 -0.24
CA LEU A 210 -10.98 1.48 -0.01
C LEU A 210 -10.24 1.88 -1.28
N THR A 211 -9.89 3.16 -1.39
CA THR A 211 -9.03 3.63 -2.48
C THR A 211 -7.66 3.96 -1.92
N LEU A 212 -6.59 3.35 -2.43
CA LEU A 212 -5.22 3.77 -2.13
C LEU A 212 -4.45 3.91 -3.44
N HIS A 213 -3.97 5.13 -3.71
CA HIS A 213 -3.16 5.40 -4.89
C HIS A 213 -1.72 4.95 -4.64
N VAL A 214 -1.40 3.78 -5.18
CA VAL A 214 -0.08 3.17 -5.03
C VAL A 214 0.92 3.98 -5.85
N GLY A 215 1.91 4.56 -5.16
CA GLY A 215 2.99 5.32 -5.78
C GLY A 215 4.12 4.42 -6.29
N ILE A 216 5.10 5.01 -6.98
CA ILE A 216 6.28 4.24 -7.44
C ILE A 216 7.18 3.78 -6.29
N GLY A 217 7.12 4.47 -5.14
CA GLY A 217 7.92 4.16 -3.95
C GLY A 217 7.68 2.76 -3.39
N THR A 218 6.51 2.17 -3.65
CA THR A 218 6.15 0.82 -3.17
C THR A 218 7.07 -0.28 -3.72
N PHE A 219 7.76 -0.05 -4.84
CA PHE A 219 8.73 -0.98 -5.42
C PHE A 219 10.19 -0.61 -5.18
N ALA A 220 10.46 0.48 -4.47
CA ALA A 220 11.82 0.91 -4.22
C ALA A 220 12.52 -0.07 -3.25
N PRO A 221 13.76 -0.50 -3.54
CA PRO A 221 14.51 -1.32 -2.59
C PRO A 221 14.85 -0.51 -1.35
N VAL A 222 14.86 -1.17 -0.19
CA VAL A 222 15.35 -0.58 1.05
C VAL A 222 16.86 -0.37 0.93
N LYS A 223 17.32 0.87 1.19
CA LYS A 223 18.74 1.26 1.04
C LYS A 223 19.50 1.40 2.35
N VAL A 224 18.80 1.28 3.47
CA VAL A 224 19.35 1.40 4.83
C VAL A 224 19.36 0.02 5.50
N GLU A 225 20.32 -0.21 6.40
CA GLU A 225 20.43 -1.48 7.14
C GLU A 225 19.43 -1.53 8.31
N ASP A 226 19.36 -0.45 9.06
CA ASP A 226 18.48 -0.27 10.21
C ASP A 226 17.13 0.26 9.74
N THR A 227 16.04 -0.38 10.19
CA THR A 227 14.69 -0.06 9.69
C THR A 227 14.18 1.29 10.14
N ASP A 228 14.63 1.77 11.29
CA ASP A 228 14.21 3.07 11.86
C ASP A 228 14.74 4.25 11.03
N ASP A 229 15.82 4.04 10.28
CA ASP A 229 16.41 5.03 9.37
C ASP A 229 15.73 5.03 7.98
N HIS A 230 14.76 4.16 7.72
CA HIS A 230 14.14 4.06 6.40
C HIS A 230 13.02 5.08 6.20
N PRO A 231 13.19 6.08 5.30
CA PRO A 231 12.11 7.00 4.98
C PRO A 231 11.03 6.28 4.17
N MET A 232 9.89 6.01 4.81
CA MET A 232 8.71 5.46 4.13
C MET A 232 8.08 6.51 3.22
N HIS A 233 7.79 6.11 1.98
CA HIS A 233 7.02 6.94 1.06
C HIS A 233 5.58 7.05 1.54
N ALA A 234 5.09 8.29 1.61
CA ALA A 234 3.71 8.57 1.91
C ALA A 234 2.80 8.10 0.77
N GLU A 235 1.75 7.34 1.11
CA GLU A 235 0.71 6.89 0.19
C GLU A 235 -0.61 7.54 0.58
N ARG A 236 -1.30 8.12 -0.40
CA ARG A 236 -2.61 8.72 -0.21
C ARG A 236 -3.69 7.66 -0.35
N PHE A 237 -4.62 7.65 0.60
CA PHE A 237 -5.74 6.71 0.60
C PHE A 237 -7.02 7.38 1.09
N CYS A 238 -8.15 6.77 0.79
CA CYS A 238 -9.47 7.17 1.24
C CYS A 238 -10.18 5.94 1.80
N ILE A 239 -10.78 6.09 2.99
CA ILE A 239 -11.72 5.12 3.54
C ILE A 239 -13.14 5.68 3.32
N PRO A 240 -13.92 5.14 2.36
CA PRO A 240 -15.31 5.55 2.17
C PRO A 240 -16.15 5.28 3.43
N GLU A 241 -17.21 6.06 3.64
CA GLU A 241 -18.12 5.88 4.78
C GLU A 241 -18.67 4.45 4.84
N ALA A 242 -19.08 3.88 3.69
CA ALA A 242 -19.56 2.50 3.60
C ALA A 242 -18.50 1.47 4.06
N CYS A 243 -17.21 1.73 3.82
CA CYS A 243 -16.12 0.89 4.27
C CYS A 243 -15.92 0.96 5.78
N ALA A 244 -15.93 2.18 6.34
CA ALA A 244 -15.85 2.38 7.77
C ALA A 244 -17.03 1.73 8.51
N GLN A 245 -18.26 1.89 7.99
CA GLN A 245 -19.46 1.26 8.55
C GLN A 245 -19.41 -0.28 8.44
N ALA A 246 -18.93 -0.82 7.31
CA ALA A 246 -18.78 -2.27 7.15
C ALA A 246 -17.79 -2.85 8.16
N ILE A 247 -16.67 -2.17 8.42
CA ILE A 247 -15.66 -2.58 9.41
C ILE A 247 -16.21 -2.48 10.83
N ALA A 248 -16.85 -1.36 11.19
CA ALA A 248 -17.39 -1.13 12.53
C ALA A 248 -18.56 -2.06 12.88
N GLY A 249 -19.39 -2.41 11.89
CA GLY A 249 -20.49 -3.35 12.04
C GLY A 249 -20.11 -4.82 11.90
N HIS A 250 -18.84 -5.13 11.58
CA HIS A 250 -18.40 -6.51 11.38
C HIS A 250 -18.26 -7.25 12.72
N PRO A 251 -18.77 -8.49 12.87
CA PRO A 251 -18.66 -9.22 14.13
C PRO A 251 -17.21 -9.33 14.61
N ALA A 252 -17.01 -9.11 15.91
CA ALA A 252 -15.67 -9.06 16.49
C ALA A 252 -14.93 -10.40 16.37
N ASP A 253 -15.65 -11.53 16.32
CA ASP A 253 -15.13 -12.88 16.15
C ASP A 253 -14.97 -13.29 14.67
N ALA A 254 -15.54 -12.53 13.74
CA ALA A 254 -15.37 -12.73 12.30
C ALA A 254 -14.10 -12.03 11.79
N PRO A 255 -13.35 -12.64 10.86
CA PRO A 255 -12.10 -12.08 10.38
C PRO A 255 -12.33 -10.97 9.36
N ILE A 256 -11.48 -9.93 9.43
CA ILE A 256 -11.28 -8.97 8.35
C ILE A 256 -10.02 -9.37 7.58
N VAL A 257 -10.19 -9.63 6.29
CA VAL A 257 -9.14 -10.09 5.38
C VAL A 257 -8.72 -8.95 4.47
N ALA A 258 -7.50 -8.46 4.63
CA ALA A 258 -6.93 -7.45 3.74
C ALA A 258 -6.41 -8.11 2.46
N VAL A 259 -6.75 -7.55 1.30
CA VAL A 259 -6.19 -7.97 0.01
C VAL A 259 -5.08 -7.00 -0.40
N GLY A 260 -3.86 -7.36 0.00
CA GLY A 260 -2.63 -6.61 -0.26
C GLY A 260 -2.11 -5.86 0.95
N THR A 261 -0.78 -5.75 1.03
CA THR A 261 -0.06 -5.06 2.11
C THR A 261 -0.38 -3.56 2.19
N THR A 262 -0.73 -2.92 1.07
CA THR A 262 -1.16 -1.51 1.05
C THR A 262 -2.50 -1.33 1.74
N VAL A 263 -3.43 -2.29 1.61
CA VAL A 263 -4.72 -2.28 2.34
C VAL A 263 -4.47 -2.37 3.84
N VAL A 264 -3.56 -3.25 4.26
CA VAL A 264 -3.15 -3.36 5.68
C VAL A 264 -2.67 -2.02 6.21
N ARG A 265 -1.71 -1.38 5.53
CA ARG A 265 -1.17 -0.09 5.97
C ARG A 265 -2.25 0.99 6.04
N ALA A 266 -3.16 1.07 5.05
CA ALA A 266 -4.26 2.02 5.04
C ALA A 266 -5.19 1.83 6.25
N LEU A 267 -5.65 0.60 6.48
CA LEU A 267 -6.58 0.26 7.55
C LEU A 267 -5.97 0.51 8.93
N GLU A 268 -4.74 0.04 9.17
CA GLU A 268 -4.09 0.21 10.46
C GLU A 268 -3.73 1.68 10.73
N SER A 269 -3.37 2.47 9.70
CA SER A 269 -3.17 3.92 9.87
C SER A 269 -4.48 4.64 10.22
N ALA A 270 -5.57 4.31 9.52
CA ALA A 270 -6.88 4.89 9.79
C ALA A 270 -7.41 4.54 11.19
N ALA A 271 -7.07 3.36 11.70
CA ALA A 271 -7.41 2.94 13.06
C ALA A 271 -6.62 3.72 14.12
N LEU A 272 -5.31 3.91 13.90
CA LEU A 272 -4.48 4.73 14.77
C LEU A 272 -4.99 6.18 14.82
N GLU A 273 -5.31 6.77 13.67
CA GLU A 273 -5.89 8.13 13.62
C GLU A 273 -7.25 8.21 14.33
N SER A 274 -8.11 7.19 14.18
CA SER A 274 -9.39 7.12 14.88
C SER A 274 -9.21 7.08 16.40
N ALA A 275 -8.29 6.25 16.90
CA ALA A 275 -8.00 6.13 18.32
C ALA A 275 -7.44 7.44 18.91
N THR A 276 -6.58 8.16 18.17
CA THR A 276 -6.06 9.47 18.59
C THR A 276 -7.18 10.52 18.69
N LEU A 277 -8.11 10.56 17.73
CA LEU A 277 -9.24 11.49 17.75
C LEU A 277 -10.19 11.22 18.91
N ASP A 278 -10.45 9.94 19.22
CA ASP A 278 -11.28 9.55 20.37
C ASP A 278 -10.67 9.98 21.70
N LEU A 279 -9.34 9.83 21.85
CA LEU A 279 -8.62 10.27 23.06
C LEU A 279 -8.69 11.79 23.22
N ALA A 280 -8.42 12.55 22.15
CA ALA A 280 -8.51 14.01 22.16
C ALA A 280 -9.93 14.50 22.47
N GLY A 281 -10.96 13.82 21.95
CA GLY A 281 -12.37 14.12 22.25
C GLY A 281 -12.74 13.89 23.72
N ARG A 282 -12.17 12.85 24.35
CA ARG A 282 -12.38 12.56 25.79
C ARG A 282 -11.66 13.56 26.69
N GLU A 283 -10.44 13.96 26.34
CA GLU A 283 -9.70 14.99 27.08
C GLU A 283 -10.39 16.36 26.99
N GLY A 284 -10.87 16.74 25.80
CA GLY A 284 -11.64 17.99 25.61
C GLY A 284 -12.99 18.01 26.32
N GLN A 285 -13.63 16.86 26.55
CA GLN A 285 -14.84 16.75 27.37
C GLN A 285 -14.54 16.73 28.87
N ALA A 286 -13.42 16.15 29.29
CA ALA A 286 -12.99 16.18 30.69
C ALA A 286 -12.65 17.61 31.15
N ASP A 287 -11.98 18.39 30.29
CA ASP A 287 -11.59 19.79 30.58
C ASP A 287 -12.81 20.75 30.61
N GLN A 288 -13.88 20.45 29.87
CA GLN A 288 -15.14 21.21 29.95
C GLN A 288 -16.02 20.81 31.16
N SER A 289 -15.70 19.71 31.84
CA SER A 289 -16.44 19.23 33.02
C SER A 289 -15.78 19.57 34.35
N GLY A 290 -14.57 20.14 34.33
CA GLY A 290 -13.79 20.50 35.51
C GLY A 290 -13.39 21.98 35.56
N GLY A 291 -14.30 22.87 35.97
CA GLY A 291 -13.88 24.23 36.34
C GLY A 291 -14.94 25.31 36.38
N ALA A 292 -15.84 25.27 37.37
CA ALA A 292 -16.32 26.50 38.00
C ALA A 292 -15.63 26.61 39.37
N MET A 293 -14.35 26.98 39.39
CA MET A 293 -13.80 27.73 40.52
C MET A 293 -12.72 28.70 40.05
N ASP A 294 -13.00 29.94 40.42
CA ASP A 294 -12.22 31.16 40.33
C ASP A 294 -10.77 30.95 40.79
N LEU A 295 -9.80 31.52 40.06
CA LEU A 295 -8.67 32.28 40.63
C LEU A 295 -7.76 32.87 39.55
N ALA A 296 -7.52 34.15 39.73
CA ALA A 296 -6.75 35.07 38.93
C ALA A 296 -5.27 34.68 38.70
N GLY A 297 -4.79 35.03 37.50
CA GLY A 297 -3.51 35.70 37.30
C GLY A 297 -2.29 34.82 37.02
N ARG A 298 -1.84 34.80 35.76
CA ARG A 298 -0.51 35.30 35.35
C ARG A 298 -0.27 35.07 33.86
N GLU A 299 0.19 36.13 33.21
CA GLU A 299 0.73 36.16 31.86
C GLU A 299 2.02 35.32 31.76
N GLY A 300 2.22 34.66 30.61
CA GLY A 300 3.44 33.92 30.31
C GLY A 300 3.44 33.32 28.90
N GLN A 301 3.98 34.10 27.96
CA GLN A 301 4.64 33.73 26.69
C GLN A 301 4.31 32.42 25.98
N ALA A 302 3.81 32.58 24.75
CA ALA A 302 3.83 31.59 23.69
C ALA A 302 5.26 31.24 23.26
N ASP A 303 5.55 29.95 23.13
CA ASP A 303 6.61 29.46 22.26
C ASP A 303 6.07 28.30 21.41
N GLN A 304 6.30 28.42 20.10
CA GLN A 304 5.88 27.49 19.07
C GLN A 304 7.05 26.56 18.79
N SER A 305 6.89 25.26 19.08
CA SER A 305 7.67 24.23 18.40
C SER A 305 6.85 22.95 18.29
N GLY A 306 6.43 22.63 17.06
CA GLY A 306 5.82 21.35 16.72
C GLY A 306 6.88 20.26 16.73
N GLY A 307 6.92 19.48 17.81
CA GLY A 307 7.69 18.25 17.92
C GLY A 307 6.83 17.04 17.55
N ALA A 308 7.38 16.13 16.75
CA ALA A 308 6.80 14.83 16.47
C ALA A 308 6.50 14.09 17.78
N MET A 309 5.24 13.68 17.99
CA MET A 309 4.87 12.88 19.16
C MET A 309 5.29 11.44 18.95
N ASP A 310 6.34 11.07 19.67
CA ASP A 310 6.73 9.70 19.96
C ASP A 310 5.73 9.13 20.98
N LEU A 311 4.81 8.28 20.50
CA LEU A 311 3.79 7.61 21.33
C LEU A 311 4.21 6.14 21.54
N ALA A 312 5.33 5.94 22.21
CA ALA A 312 5.70 4.65 22.78
C ALA A 312 5.89 4.79 24.30
N GLY A 313 4.92 4.25 25.05
CA GLY A 313 5.09 3.97 26.47
C GLY A 313 4.22 4.82 27.39
N ARG A 314 3.07 4.27 27.78
CA ARG A 314 2.64 4.25 29.19
C ARG A 314 1.54 3.21 29.40
N GLU A 315 1.83 2.30 30.30
CA GLU A 315 0.97 1.20 30.75
C GLU A 315 -0.23 1.75 31.52
N GLY A 316 -1.43 1.42 31.04
CA GLY A 316 -2.69 1.55 31.76
C GLY A 316 -3.40 0.21 31.70
N GLN A 317 -3.25 -0.59 32.75
CA GLN A 317 -3.85 -1.90 32.89
C GLN A 317 -5.36 -1.75 33.12
N ALA A 318 -6.14 -1.89 32.06
CA ALA A 318 -7.58 -2.12 32.12
C ALA A 318 -7.88 -3.47 31.46
N ASP A 319 -8.80 -4.20 32.08
CA ASP A 319 -9.26 -5.55 31.76
C ASP A 319 -9.67 -5.72 30.28
N LEU A 320 -8.86 -6.44 29.48
CA LEU A 320 -9.03 -6.64 28.03
C LEU A 320 -9.45 -8.09 27.70
N THR A 321 -10.63 -8.50 28.16
CA THR A 321 -11.29 -9.73 27.68
C THR A 321 -12.33 -9.48 26.57
N GLY A 322 -12.55 -8.21 26.19
CA GLY A 322 -13.34 -7.83 25.02
C GLY A 322 -12.43 -7.31 23.90
N ARG A 323 -12.53 -7.87 22.69
CA ARG A 323 -11.96 -7.24 21.48
C ARG A 323 -12.50 -5.81 21.41
N GLN A 324 -11.60 -4.82 21.37
CA GLN A 324 -11.96 -3.42 21.19
C GLN A 324 -12.78 -3.25 19.90
N ALA A 325 -13.73 -2.30 19.89
CA ALA A 325 -14.52 -2.04 18.69
C ALA A 325 -13.59 -1.64 17.53
N ARG A 326 -13.71 -2.34 16.39
CA ARG A 326 -12.92 -2.04 15.19
C ARG A 326 -13.44 -0.72 14.61
N GLN A 327 -12.63 0.33 14.65
CA GLN A 327 -12.99 1.63 14.08
C GLN A 327 -11.85 2.16 13.22
N VAL A 328 -12.22 2.82 12.12
CA VAL A 328 -11.29 3.45 11.19
C VAL A 328 -11.80 4.85 10.85
N ARG A 329 -10.88 5.80 10.76
CA ARG A 329 -11.21 7.15 10.31
C ARG A 329 -11.62 7.13 8.83
N GLN A 330 -12.76 7.73 8.52
CA GLN A 330 -13.25 7.91 7.16
C GLN A 330 -12.59 9.09 6.43
N GLY A 331 -12.65 9.07 5.10
CA GLY A 331 -12.18 10.13 4.21
C GLY A 331 -10.71 10.00 3.79
N TRP A 332 -10.25 11.00 3.04
CA TRP A 332 -8.88 11.07 2.52
C TRP A 332 -7.85 11.32 3.62
N GLN A 333 -6.79 10.51 3.58
CA GLN A 333 -5.69 10.44 4.54
C GLN A 333 -4.38 10.11 3.79
N SER A 334 -3.27 10.13 4.52
CA SER A 334 -1.96 9.74 4.01
C SER A 334 -1.26 8.86 5.03
N THR A 335 -0.58 7.81 4.58
CA THR A 335 0.18 6.91 5.45
C THR A 335 1.62 6.78 5.01
N ASN A 336 2.54 6.94 5.95
CA ASN A 336 3.94 6.51 5.87
C ASN A 336 4.23 5.40 6.92
N LEU A 337 3.18 4.72 7.43
CA LEU A 337 3.30 3.73 8.48
C LEU A 337 4.22 2.58 8.04
N LEU A 338 5.29 2.34 8.80
CA LEU A 338 6.15 1.17 8.70
C LEU A 338 5.63 0.08 9.65
N ILE A 339 5.14 -1.03 9.09
CA ILE A 339 4.70 -2.19 9.89
C ILE A 339 5.86 -3.19 9.94
N GLN A 340 6.28 -3.55 11.15
CA GLN A 340 7.40 -4.44 11.43
C GLN A 340 7.07 -5.40 12.59
N PRO A 341 7.84 -6.49 12.80
CA PRO A 341 7.58 -7.42 13.90
C PRO A 341 7.40 -6.72 15.25
N GLY A 342 6.39 -7.14 16.01
CA GLY A 342 5.95 -6.48 17.24
C GLY A 342 4.78 -5.51 17.07
N PHE A 343 4.41 -5.16 15.83
CA PHE A 343 3.22 -4.37 15.54
C PHE A 343 1.93 -5.09 15.99
N ARG A 344 1.02 -4.34 16.63
CA ARG A 344 -0.30 -4.85 17.06
C ARG A 344 -1.37 -4.44 16.06
N PHE A 345 -1.91 -5.42 15.35
CA PHE A 345 -3.00 -5.21 14.40
C PHE A 345 -4.32 -4.97 15.13
N SER A 346 -4.99 -3.89 14.78
CA SER A 346 -6.28 -3.50 15.38
C SER A 346 -7.46 -3.86 14.48
N ILE A 347 -7.24 -3.91 13.17
CA ILE A 347 -8.30 -4.14 12.17
C ILE A 347 -8.10 -5.47 11.45
N VAL A 348 -6.90 -5.72 10.94
CA VAL A 348 -6.64 -6.85 10.03
C VAL A 348 -6.38 -8.13 10.81
N ASP A 349 -7.17 -9.17 10.55
CA ASP A 349 -6.95 -10.51 11.12
C ASP A 349 -6.16 -11.44 10.19
N SER A 350 -6.34 -11.26 8.87
CA SER A 350 -5.77 -12.12 7.83
C SER A 350 -5.31 -11.29 6.62
N LEU A 351 -4.37 -11.83 5.83
CA LEU A 351 -3.80 -11.14 4.67
C LEU A 351 -3.72 -12.07 3.45
N ILE A 352 -4.17 -11.58 2.29
CA ILE A 352 -3.86 -12.14 0.97
C ILE A 352 -2.85 -11.21 0.29
N THR A 353 -1.71 -11.74 -0.14
CA THR A 353 -0.63 -10.95 -0.74
C THR A 353 0.14 -11.72 -1.82
N ASN A 354 1.07 -11.07 -2.52
CA ASN A 354 2.06 -11.73 -3.36
C ASN A 354 3.30 -12.12 -2.53
N PHE A 355 4.26 -12.81 -3.15
CA PHE A 355 5.60 -12.94 -2.59
C PHE A 355 6.47 -11.71 -2.85
N HIS A 356 7.23 -11.28 -1.84
CA HIS A 356 7.99 -10.02 -1.81
C HIS A 356 9.50 -10.22 -1.93
N LEU A 357 10.26 -9.21 -2.36
CA LEU A 357 11.74 -9.29 -2.48
C LEU A 357 12.36 -9.56 -1.09
N PRO A 358 13.51 -10.26 -1.05
CA PRO A 358 14.36 -10.22 0.14
C PRO A 358 14.70 -8.77 0.50
N ARG A 359 14.88 -8.52 1.80
CA ARG A 359 15.26 -7.22 2.36
C ARG A 359 14.30 -6.09 1.97
N SER A 360 12.99 -6.36 1.99
CA SER A 360 11.95 -5.38 1.68
C SER A 360 11.06 -5.05 2.88
N THR A 361 10.53 -3.84 2.94
CA THR A 361 9.56 -3.43 3.98
C THR A 361 8.28 -4.26 3.94
N LEU A 362 7.89 -4.76 2.77
CA LEU A 362 6.76 -5.69 2.64
C LEU A 362 7.01 -7.01 3.34
N LEU A 363 8.27 -7.49 3.35
CA LEU A 363 8.67 -8.69 4.06
C LEU A 363 8.64 -8.47 5.59
N LEU A 364 8.96 -7.26 6.08
CA LEU A 364 8.76 -6.88 7.48
C LEU A 364 7.29 -6.96 7.87
N LEU A 365 6.40 -6.40 7.04
CA LEU A 365 4.97 -6.36 7.32
C LEU A 365 4.35 -7.76 7.41
N VAL A 366 4.64 -8.66 6.46
CA VAL A 366 4.14 -10.04 6.56
C VAL A 366 4.75 -10.78 7.75
N SER A 367 5.97 -10.42 8.14
CA SER A 367 6.65 -10.94 9.35
C SER A 367 6.18 -10.28 10.66
N ALA A 368 5.33 -9.26 10.58
CA ALA A 368 4.61 -8.74 11.73
C ALA A 368 3.34 -9.55 11.98
N LEU A 369 2.69 -10.04 10.92
CA LEU A 369 1.47 -10.85 11.00
C LEU A 369 1.75 -12.32 11.36
N ARG A 370 2.93 -12.81 11.01
CA ARG A 370 3.47 -14.14 11.34
C ARG A 370 4.93 -14.03 11.71
N SER A 371 5.46 -14.97 12.49
CA SER A 371 6.88 -14.91 12.87
C SER A 371 7.79 -14.82 11.65
N ARG A 372 8.91 -14.10 11.78
CA ARG A 372 9.94 -14.01 10.73
C ARG A 372 10.39 -15.41 10.30
N GLU A 373 10.59 -16.31 11.26
CA GLU A 373 11.02 -17.68 11.04
C GLU A 373 10.03 -18.45 10.16
N SER A 374 8.74 -18.35 10.47
CA SER A 374 7.65 -19.00 9.71
C SER A 374 7.56 -18.45 8.29
N ILE A 375 7.63 -17.12 8.13
CA ILE A 375 7.62 -16.46 6.82
C ILE A 375 8.83 -16.88 5.98
N LEU A 376 10.04 -16.81 6.53
CA LEU A 376 11.25 -17.18 5.78
C LEU A 376 11.27 -18.67 5.44
N ALA A 377 10.75 -19.54 6.30
CA ALA A 377 10.58 -20.96 5.99
C ALA A 377 9.62 -21.17 4.81
N ALA A 378 8.44 -20.54 4.85
CA ALA A 378 7.46 -20.61 3.76
C ALA A 378 8.01 -20.04 2.44
N TYR A 379 8.81 -18.96 2.50
CA TYR A 379 9.45 -18.39 1.31
C TYR A 379 10.53 -19.31 0.72
N ARG A 380 11.37 -19.95 1.55
CA ARG A 380 12.34 -20.95 1.07
C ARG A 380 11.65 -22.15 0.44
N GLU A 381 10.54 -22.60 1.02
CA GLU A 381 9.72 -23.66 0.45
C GLU A 381 9.11 -23.24 -0.89
N ALA A 382 8.57 -22.03 -0.98
CA ALA A 382 8.06 -21.46 -2.22
C ALA A 382 9.15 -21.41 -3.32
N VAL A 383 10.36 -20.96 -2.98
CA VAL A 383 11.52 -20.96 -3.90
C VAL A 383 11.89 -22.37 -4.35
N SER A 384 11.92 -23.33 -3.43
CA SER A 384 12.22 -24.74 -3.71
C SER A 384 11.21 -25.33 -4.68
N LEU A 385 9.92 -25.06 -4.46
CA LEU A 385 8.81 -25.52 -5.28
C LEU A 385 8.57 -24.66 -6.53
N LYS A 386 9.48 -23.73 -6.85
CA LYS A 386 9.43 -22.88 -8.05
C LYS A 386 8.14 -22.06 -8.16
N TYR A 387 7.66 -21.52 -7.03
CA TYR A 387 6.65 -20.47 -7.07
C TYR A 387 7.16 -19.27 -7.86
N ARG A 388 6.23 -18.53 -8.46
CA ARG A 388 6.53 -17.29 -9.17
C ARG A 388 6.36 -16.13 -8.19
N PHE A 389 7.30 -15.20 -8.17
CA PHE A 389 7.33 -14.08 -7.22
C PHE A 389 6.84 -12.79 -7.90
N PHE A 390 6.59 -11.75 -7.10
CA PHE A 390 6.26 -10.39 -7.54
C PHE A 390 4.86 -10.17 -8.12
N SER A 391 4.64 -9.00 -8.73
CA SER A 391 3.34 -8.51 -9.21
C SER A 391 2.51 -9.50 -10.01
N TYR A 392 3.17 -10.26 -10.88
CA TYR A 392 2.54 -11.26 -11.74
C TYR A 392 2.78 -12.70 -11.30
N GLY A 393 3.37 -12.87 -10.12
CA GLY A 393 3.69 -14.15 -9.53
C GLY A 393 2.47 -14.89 -9.04
N ASP A 394 2.71 -15.70 -8.03
CA ASP A 394 1.72 -16.45 -7.28
C ASP A 394 1.34 -15.68 -5.99
N ALA A 395 0.36 -16.20 -5.27
CA ALA A 395 -0.20 -15.56 -4.09
C ALA A 395 0.12 -16.33 -2.79
N MET A 396 0.00 -15.64 -1.68
CA MET A 396 0.09 -16.16 -0.33
C MET A 396 -1.13 -15.74 0.47
N TYR A 397 -1.70 -16.66 1.26
CA TYR A 397 -2.76 -16.40 2.22
C TYR A 397 -2.25 -16.67 3.65
N LEU A 398 -2.48 -15.70 4.53
CA LEU A 398 -2.14 -15.70 5.95
C LEU A 398 -3.45 -15.59 6.76
N PRO A 399 -4.12 -16.71 7.13
CA PRO A 399 -5.41 -16.73 7.84
C PRO A 399 -5.44 -16.12 9.24
#